data_AF-A0A183LR21-F1
#
_entry.id   AF-A0A183LR21-F1
#
_cell.length_a   1.000
_cell.length_b   1.000
_cell.length_c   1.000
_cell.angle_alpha   90.00
_cell.angle_beta   90.00
_cell.angle_gamma   90.00
#
_symmetry.space_group_name_H-M   'P 1'
#
loop_
_entity.id
_entity.type
_entity.pdbx_description
1 polymer ?
#
loop_
_entity_poly.entity_id
_entity_poly.type
_entity_poly.pdbx_seq_one_letter_code
_entity_poly.pdbx_strand_id
1 'polypeptide(L)'
;MGYSILRERMAYEPIVGHRLPWNCISSRCPTALWIRPSGRRLGEWLPKKTTCFDLGTRDVNLMYLNAVYCLGHMGVVLAQMPHTQELILQFLQQNLNPAKLLPQLEIKSMEQLGCMVIGGSSVVYDQIMDILTAIRVRSTREMALNPEMKNSRLRQLSEAMINVFANISTFVQGQPKMYKLLHRLLEHYVHVDMELDQDSKSTSILTIAAHGLGQLIPVIAILLKRLSPIQNPNQRLQKLFREFWLSVTVMGFADPNSTIWPVEYYRGLCEIAIKSPVLLLNDSLRAELQQSSALSPRNLSQIDVTDIRNKLCILLDNNAETTSLINRMSVTQCIYLMAVYRLESL
;
A
#
# COMPACT_ATOMS: atom_id res chain seq x y z
N MET A 1 26.59 -9.92 28.22
CA MET A 1 25.34 -9.19 28.57
C MET A 1 24.91 -8.42 27.32
N GLY A 2 23.81 -8.80 26.68
CA GLY A 2 23.40 -8.18 25.40
C GLY A 2 22.44 -8.96 24.50
N TYR A 3 21.85 -10.07 24.96
CA TYR A 3 20.90 -10.88 24.17
C TYR A 3 19.44 -10.88 24.71
N SER A 4 19.15 -10.16 25.78
CA SER A 4 17.85 -10.23 26.47
C SER A 4 16.85 -9.13 26.15
N ILE A 5 17.21 -8.08 25.39
CA ILE A 5 16.33 -6.91 25.20
C ILE A 5 15.41 -7.03 23.97
N LEU A 6 15.63 -8.00 23.07
CA LEU A 6 14.82 -8.18 21.86
C LEU A 6 13.64 -9.16 22.02
N ARG A 7 13.49 -9.82 23.18
CA ARG A 7 12.43 -10.82 23.38
C ARG A 7 11.14 -10.27 23.98
N GLU A 8 11.16 -9.11 24.61
CA GLU A 8 10.09 -8.69 25.52
C GLU A 8 9.09 -7.66 24.95
N ARG A 9 9.09 -7.40 23.64
CA ARG A 9 8.11 -6.49 23.01
C ARG A 9 7.16 -7.13 21.99
N MET A 10 7.07 -8.45 21.91
CA MET A 10 6.14 -9.16 21.00
C MET A 10 4.86 -9.63 21.70
N ALA A 11 4.10 -8.72 22.33
CA ALA A 11 2.82 -9.05 22.97
C ALA A 11 1.62 -8.22 22.47
N TYR A 12 1.74 -7.48 21.37
CA TYR A 12 0.59 -6.80 20.76
C TYR A 12 0.59 -6.99 19.24
N GLU A 13 -0.35 -7.82 18.76
CA GLU A 13 -0.70 -8.00 17.35
C GLU A 13 -1.42 -6.77 16.77
N PRO A 14 -1.29 -6.51 15.46
CA PRO A 14 -2.40 -5.97 14.69
C PRO A 14 -2.96 -7.04 13.73
N ILE A 15 -4.28 -7.13 13.81
CA ILE A 15 -5.22 -8.02 13.14
C ILE A 15 -5.38 -7.58 11.68
N VAL A 16 -4.75 -8.28 10.74
CA VAL A 16 -5.29 -8.49 9.38
C VAL A 16 -4.85 -9.89 8.94
N GLY A 17 -5.79 -10.85 8.95
CA GLY A 17 -5.75 -12.10 8.20
C GLY A 17 -4.51 -13.00 8.34
N HIS A 18 -4.65 -14.08 9.13
CA HIS A 18 -3.75 -15.22 9.26
C HIS A 18 -2.59 -15.34 8.24
N ARG A 19 -1.39 -14.87 8.61
CA ARG A 19 -0.11 -15.46 8.15
C ARG A 19 0.95 -15.39 9.25
N LEU A 20 1.78 -16.43 9.25
CA LEU A 20 2.67 -16.89 10.31
C LEU A 20 3.74 -15.86 10.72
N PRO A 21 4.18 -15.88 12.00
CA PRO A 21 5.33 -15.10 12.47
C PRO A 21 6.59 -15.42 11.67
N TRP A 22 7.50 -14.45 11.51
CA TRP A 22 8.83 -14.60 10.87
C TRP A 22 9.63 -15.83 11.36
N ASN A 23 9.38 -16.28 12.60
CA ASN A 23 9.99 -17.49 13.17
C ASN A 23 9.59 -18.80 12.44
N CYS A 24 8.50 -18.81 11.69
CA CYS A 24 8.06 -19.99 10.93
C CYS A 24 8.78 -20.16 9.59
N ILE A 25 9.41 -19.12 9.05
CA ILE A 25 10.19 -19.20 7.80
C ILE A 25 11.61 -19.71 8.09
N SER A 26 12.16 -19.42 9.27
CA SER A 26 13.47 -19.92 9.70
C SER A 26 13.51 -21.42 10.02
N SER A 27 12.36 -22.07 10.25
CA SER A 27 12.29 -23.45 10.77
C SER A 27 11.99 -24.52 9.70
N ARG A 28 11.71 -24.14 8.45
CA ARG A 28 11.36 -25.10 7.37
C ARG A 28 12.47 -25.34 6.34
N CYS A 29 13.72 -25.11 6.72
CA CYS A 29 14.88 -25.62 5.98
C CYS A 29 15.86 -26.34 6.92
N PRO A 30 15.63 -27.61 7.29
CA PRO A 30 16.74 -28.50 7.55
C PRO A 30 17.09 -29.23 6.24
N THR A 31 18.39 -29.45 6.03
CA THR A 31 18.99 -30.32 5.00
C THR A 31 19.09 -29.77 3.57
N ALA A 32 20.13 -28.96 3.34
CA ALA A 32 20.93 -29.10 2.12
C ALA A 32 22.41 -29.13 2.54
N LEU A 33 22.93 -30.35 2.58
CA LEU A 33 24.29 -30.73 2.92
C LEU A 33 25.27 -30.01 1.97
N TRP A 34 26.12 -29.13 2.50
CA TRP A 34 27.25 -28.58 1.76
C TRP A 34 28.30 -29.68 1.53
N ILE A 35 28.33 -30.28 0.34
CA ILE A 35 29.48 -31.08 -0.10
C ILE A 35 30.46 -30.13 -0.79
N ARG A 36 31.57 -29.82 -0.10
CA ARG A 36 32.80 -29.32 -0.74
C ARG A 36 33.37 -30.42 -1.64
N PRO A 37 33.74 -30.15 -2.90
CA PRO A 37 34.62 -31.06 -3.63
C PRO A 37 36.07 -30.59 -3.47
N SER A 38 36.79 -31.23 -2.56
CA SER A 38 38.25 -31.34 -2.63
C SER A 38 38.61 -32.10 -3.92
N GLY A 39 39.54 -31.56 -4.70
CA GLY A 39 39.89 -32.11 -6.01
C GLY A 39 40.51 -33.51 -5.95
N ARG A 40 40.02 -34.40 -6.81
CA ARG A 40 40.79 -35.46 -7.50
C ARG A 40 40.09 -35.77 -8.83
N ARG A 41 40.88 -35.95 -9.90
CA ARG A 41 40.45 -36.32 -11.25
C ARG A 41 40.36 -37.85 -11.41
N LEU A 42 39.55 -38.21 -12.41
CA LEU A 42 39.54 -39.41 -13.28
C LEU A 42 38.59 -40.56 -12.92
N GLY A 43 37.64 -40.73 -13.85
CA GLY A 43 36.74 -41.86 -14.05
C GLY A 43 35.80 -41.49 -15.20
N GLU A 44 36.17 -41.86 -16.43
CA GLU A 44 35.38 -41.61 -17.65
C GLU A 44 33.95 -42.13 -17.52
N TRP A 45 32.96 -41.25 -17.68
CA TRP A 45 31.55 -41.62 -17.81
C TRP A 45 31.17 -41.60 -19.29
N LEU A 46 30.91 -42.78 -19.84
CA LEU A 46 30.27 -42.97 -21.14
C LEU A 46 28.90 -42.25 -21.18
N PRO A 47 28.50 -41.65 -22.32
CA PRO A 47 27.24 -40.93 -22.42
C PRO A 47 26.09 -41.94 -22.56
N LYS A 48 25.47 -42.32 -21.44
CA LYS A 48 24.12 -42.87 -21.50
C LYS A 48 23.18 -41.72 -21.85
N LYS A 49 22.54 -41.84 -23.02
CA LYS A 49 21.44 -40.99 -23.49
C LYS A 49 20.51 -40.65 -22.32
N THR A 50 20.56 -39.41 -21.86
CA THR A 50 19.58 -38.86 -20.93
C THR A 50 18.28 -38.76 -21.71
N THR A 51 17.40 -39.75 -21.51
CA THR A 51 15.98 -39.58 -21.75
C THR A 51 15.56 -38.30 -21.03
N CYS A 52 15.00 -37.33 -21.77
CA CYS A 52 14.37 -36.16 -21.19
C CYS A 52 13.46 -36.65 -20.05
N PHE A 53 13.81 -36.29 -18.82
CA PHE A 53 12.86 -36.39 -17.73
C PHE A 53 11.72 -35.45 -18.10
N ASP A 54 10.55 -36.01 -18.44
CA ASP A 54 9.30 -35.28 -18.45
C ASP A 54 9.01 -34.86 -17.01
N LEU A 55 9.62 -33.73 -16.60
CA LEU A 55 9.29 -33.05 -15.36
C LEU A 55 7.82 -32.65 -15.45
N GLY A 56 7.00 -33.20 -14.55
CA GLY A 56 5.60 -32.83 -14.46
C GLY A 56 5.47 -31.32 -14.25
N THR A 57 4.40 -30.72 -14.77
CA THR A 57 4.13 -29.27 -14.66
C THR A 57 4.17 -28.75 -13.21
N ARG A 58 3.87 -29.60 -12.23
CA ARG A 58 3.97 -29.29 -10.80
C ARG A 58 5.42 -29.10 -10.32
N ASP A 59 6.34 -29.95 -10.77
CA ASP A 59 7.74 -29.91 -10.35
C ASP A 59 8.43 -28.66 -10.90
N VAL A 60 8.12 -28.31 -12.16
CA VAL A 60 8.59 -27.07 -12.78
C VAL A 60 8.12 -25.83 -12.02
N ASN A 61 6.84 -25.79 -11.61
CA ASN A 61 6.31 -24.67 -10.82
C ASN A 61 7.00 -24.52 -9.46
N LEU A 62 7.27 -25.63 -8.77
CA LEU A 62 8.00 -25.62 -7.51
C LEU A 62 9.43 -25.12 -7.68
N MET A 63 10.12 -25.53 -8.76
CA MET A 63 11.46 -25.04 -9.09
C MET A 63 11.47 -23.51 -9.26
N TYR A 64 10.52 -22.95 -10.02
CA TYR A 64 10.43 -21.50 -10.20
C TYR A 64 10.11 -20.76 -8.89
N LEU A 65 9.19 -21.28 -8.08
CA LEU A 65 8.88 -20.69 -6.78
C LEU A 65 10.09 -20.72 -5.85
N ASN A 66 10.81 -21.84 -5.79
CA ASN A 66 12.04 -21.95 -5.01
C ASN A 66 13.11 -20.97 -5.49
N ALA A 67 13.26 -20.80 -6.82
CA ALA A 67 14.18 -19.81 -7.38
C ALA A 67 13.83 -18.38 -6.94
N VAL A 68 12.54 -18.01 -6.98
CA VAL A 68 12.06 -16.69 -6.52
C VAL A 68 12.37 -16.49 -5.04
N TYR A 69 12.07 -17.46 -4.17
CA TYR A 69 12.39 -17.35 -2.74
C TYR A 69 13.90 -17.23 -2.51
N CYS A 70 14.71 -18.09 -3.13
CA CYS A 70 16.17 -18.05 -2.98
C CYS A 70 16.73 -16.68 -3.39
N LEU A 71 16.30 -16.14 -4.53
CA LEU A 71 16.76 -14.84 -5.01
C LEU A 71 16.27 -13.70 -4.12
N GLY A 72 15.03 -13.74 -3.63
CA GLY A 72 14.54 -12.77 -2.65
C GLY A 72 15.34 -12.76 -1.35
N HIS A 73 15.68 -13.94 -0.82
CA HIS A 73 16.56 -14.07 0.34
C HIS A 73 17.97 -13.56 0.07
N MET A 74 18.55 -13.85 -1.10
CA MET A 74 19.82 -13.26 -1.52
C MET A 74 19.72 -11.73 -1.58
N GLY A 75 18.59 -11.20 -2.05
CA GLY A 75 18.32 -9.76 -2.10
C GLY A 75 18.38 -9.11 -0.72
N VAL A 76 17.90 -9.79 0.32
CA VAL A 76 18.01 -9.32 1.71
C VAL A 76 19.42 -9.47 2.27
N VAL A 77 20.04 -10.65 2.13
CA VAL A 77 21.36 -10.94 2.71
C VAL A 77 22.47 -10.10 2.06
N LEU A 78 22.35 -9.85 0.77
CA LEU A 78 23.33 -9.13 -0.04
C LEU A 78 22.89 -7.69 -0.36
N ALA A 79 22.09 -7.07 0.53
CA ALA A 79 21.54 -5.72 0.33
C ALA A 79 22.60 -4.64 0.04
N GLN A 80 23.85 -4.88 0.47
CA GLN A 80 25.00 -4.00 0.28
C GLN A 80 25.76 -4.22 -1.05
N MET A 81 25.28 -5.11 -1.92
CA MET A 81 25.91 -5.43 -3.21
C MET A 81 25.07 -4.88 -4.38
N PRO A 82 25.33 -3.66 -4.87
CA PRO A 82 24.50 -2.98 -5.88
C PRO A 82 24.19 -3.84 -7.11
N HIS A 83 25.23 -4.39 -7.73
CA HIS A 83 25.09 -5.19 -8.95
C HIS A 83 24.25 -6.45 -8.73
N THR A 84 24.40 -7.11 -7.57
CA THR A 84 23.59 -8.27 -7.21
C THR A 84 22.12 -7.89 -7.02
N GLN A 85 21.84 -6.73 -6.40
CA GLN A 85 20.48 -6.24 -6.23
C GLN A 85 19.80 -5.96 -7.58
N GLU A 86 20.51 -5.34 -8.52
CA GLU A 86 20.00 -5.06 -9.87
C GLU A 86 19.65 -6.35 -10.62
N LEU A 87 20.54 -7.36 -10.58
CA LEU A 87 20.30 -8.66 -11.24
C LEU A 87 19.09 -9.39 -10.64
N ILE A 88 18.96 -9.39 -9.31
CA ILE A 88 17.81 -10.00 -8.62
C ILE A 88 16.53 -9.26 -9.00
N LEU A 89 16.55 -7.92 -9.01
CA LEU A 89 15.40 -7.12 -9.41
C LEU A 89 14.98 -7.43 -10.85
N GLN A 90 15.93 -7.46 -11.80
CA GLN A 90 15.64 -7.77 -13.19
C GLN A 90 14.95 -9.14 -13.33
N PHE A 91 15.43 -10.16 -12.62
CA PHE A 91 14.81 -11.48 -12.62
C PHE A 91 13.39 -11.45 -12.03
N LEU A 92 13.21 -10.86 -10.85
CA LEU A 92 11.90 -10.79 -10.20
C LEU A 92 10.90 -9.96 -11.01
N GLN A 93 11.35 -8.90 -11.68
CA GLN A 93 10.51 -8.07 -12.53
C GLN A 93 9.99 -8.83 -13.77
N GLN A 94 10.81 -9.72 -14.36
CA GLN A 94 10.37 -10.58 -15.47
C GLN A 94 9.18 -11.46 -15.08
N ASN A 95 9.06 -11.80 -13.79
CA ASN A 95 7.97 -12.63 -13.28
C ASN A 95 6.64 -11.89 -13.07
N LEU A 96 6.62 -10.57 -13.26
CA LEU A 96 5.44 -9.70 -13.08
C LEU A 96 4.67 -9.45 -14.39
N ASN A 97 4.96 -10.24 -15.42
CA ASN A 97 4.29 -10.15 -16.72
C ASN A 97 3.05 -11.08 -16.78
N PRO A 98 1.83 -10.53 -16.87
CA PRO A 98 0.60 -11.30 -16.71
C PRO A 98 0.36 -12.35 -17.79
N ALA A 99 0.99 -12.20 -18.96
CA ALA A 99 0.80 -13.06 -20.13
C ALA A 99 1.62 -14.36 -20.12
N LYS A 100 2.59 -14.52 -19.19
CA LYS A 100 3.61 -15.58 -19.30
C LYS A 100 3.66 -16.58 -18.13
N LEU A 101 3.07 -16.29 -16.97
CA LEU A 101 3.39 -17.03 -15.73
C LEU A 101 2.19 -17.28 -14.80
N LEU A 102 2.31 -18.27 -13.90
CA LEU A 102 1.30 -18.60 -12.88
C LEU A 102 1.07 -17.39 -11.94
N PRO A 103 -0.19 -17.10 -11.56
CA PRO A 103 -0.51 -16.02 -10.60
C PRO A 103 0.26 -16.08 -9.28
N GLN A 104 0.58 -17.30 -8.81
CA GLN A 104 1.36 -17.49 -7.59
C GLN A 104 2.78 -16.95 -7.72
N LEU A 105 3.39 -17.06 -8.91
CA LEU A 105 4.75 -16.57 -9.14
C LEU A 105 4.81 -15.04 -9.13
N GLU A 106 3.78 -14.39 -9.68
CA GLU A 106 3.60 -12.94 -9.62
C GLU A 106 3.50 -12.47 -8.17
N ILE A 107 2.60 -13.09 -7.39
CA ILE A 107 2.45 -12.80 -5.94
C ILE A 107 3.76 -12.98 -5.19
N LYS A 108 4.45 -14.11 -5.37
CA LYS A 108 5.72 -14.37 -4.68
C LYS A 108 6.83 -13.42 -5.10
N SER A 109 6.87 -13.02 -6.36
CA SER A 109 7.86 -12.04 -6.83
C SER A 109 7.63 -10.68 -6.18
N MET A 110 6.38 -10.22 -6.07
CA MET A 110 6.04 -8.97 -5.34
C MET A 110 6.38 -9.05 -3.85
N GLU A 111 6.06 -10.18 -3.19
CA GLU A 111 6.45 -10.42 -1.80
C GLU A 111 7.97 -10.32 -1.61
N GLN A 112 8.76 -10.94 -2.50
CA GLN A 112 10.23 -10.88 -2.42
C GLN A 112 10.81 -9.50 -2.73
N LEU A 113 10.22 -8.74 -3.66
CA LEU A 113 10.56 -7.34 -3.89
C LEU A 113 10.33 -6.50 -2.61
N GLY A 114 9.22 -6.73 -1.91
CA GLY A 114 8.97 -6.12 -0.61
C GLY A 114 10.01 -6.49 0.44
N CYS A 115 10.44 -7.76 0.47
CA CYS A 115 11.54 -8.20 1.35
C CYS A 115 12.85 -7.46 1.05
N MET A 116 13.21 -7.24 -0.22
CA MET A 116 14.41 -6.47 -0.58
C MET A 116 14.35 -5.02 -0.08
N VAL A 117 13.18 -4.37 -0.19
CA VAL A 117 12.95 -3.02 0.35
C VAL A 117 13.16 -3.01 1.87
N ILE A 118 12.59 -3.98 2.59
CA ILE A 118 12.75 -4.12 4.05
C ILE A 118 14.20 -4.41 4.43
N GLY A 119 14.89 -5.26 3.66
CA GLY A 119 16.30 -5.60 3.80
C GLY A 119 17.25 -4.42 3.60
N GLY A 120 16.75 -3.30 3.06
CA GLY A 120 17.46 -2.04 3.01
C GLY A 120 18.25 -1.81 1.72
N SER A 121 17.92 -2.52 0.63
CA SER A 121 18.53 -2.38 -0.68
C SER A 121 18.27 -0.99 -1.29
N SER A 122 19.15 -0.04 -1.02
CA SER A 122 18.97 1.38 -1.38
C SER A 122 19.00 1.63 -2.89
N VAL A 123 19.86 0.92 -3.62
CA VAL A 123 20.10 1.09 -5.07
C VAL A 123 18.84 0.80 -5.90
N VAL A 124 18.05 -0.18 -5.46
CA VAL A 124 16.85 -0.65 -6.15
C VAL A 124 15.55 -0.17 -5.49
N TYR A 125 15.63 0.55 -4.37
CA TYR A 125 14.46 0.94 -3.57
C TYR A 125 13.41 1.67 -4.41
N ASP A 126 13.82 2.72 -5.12
CA ASP A 126 12.88 3.57 -5.86
C ASP A 126 12.24 2.78 -7.02
N GLN A 127 13.06 2.02 -7.77
CA GLN A 127 12.58 1.19 -8.86
C GLN A 127 11.59 0.12 -8.39
N ILE A 128 11.85 -0.53 -7.24
CA ILE A 128 10.91 -1.50 -6.66
C ILE A 128 9.59 -0.82 -6.27
N MET A 129 9.65 0.31 -5.58
CA MET A 129 8.45 1.05 -5.18
C MET A 129 7.64 1.52 -6.39
N ASP A 130 8.29 1.92 -7.48
CA ASP A 130 7.63 2.31 -8.73
C ASP A 130 6.96 1.12 -9.40
N ILE A 131 7.61 -0.05 -9.45
CA ILE A 131 7.02 -1.30 -9.97
C ILE A 131 5.78 -1.70 -9.17
N LEU A 132 5.86 -1.72 -7.82
CA LEU A 132 4.73 -2.10 -6.96
C LEU A 132 3.56 -1.13 -7.10
N THR A 133 3.85 0.18 -7.18
CA THR A 133 2.86 1.23 -7.40
C THR A 133 2.16 1.05 -8.75
N ALA A 134 2.92 0.84 -9.83
CA ALA A 134 2.39 0.65 -11.18
C ALA A 134 1.51 -0.60 -11.28
N ILE A 135 1.89 -1.71 -10.64
CA ILE A 135 1.07 -2.93 -10.58
C ILE A 135 -0.25 -2.65 -9.85
N ARG A 136 -0.22 -1.95 -8.71
CA ARG A 136 -1.44 -1.57 -7.99
C ARG A 136 -2.37 -0.75 -8.86
N VAL A 137 -1.88 0.33 -9.48
CA VAL A 137 -2.68 1.19 -10.39
C VAL A 137 -3.32 0.37 -11.48
N ARG A 138 -2.52 -0.43 -12.20
CA ARG A 138 -2.99 -1.28 -13.30
C ARG A 138 -4.10 -2.24 -12.83
N SER A 139 -3.90 -2.89 -11.69
CA SER A 139 -4.87 -3.84 -11.12
C SER A 139 -6.18 -3.16 -10.71
N THR A 140 -6.12 -1.99 -10.07
CA THR A 140 -7.32 -1.22 -9.69
C THR A 140 -8.08 -0.75 -10.92
N ARG A 141 -7.37 -0.26 -11.95
CA ARG A 141 -7.98 0.17 -13.22
C ARG A 141 -8.64 -0.98 -13.97
N GLU A 142 -7.98 -2.13 -14.07
CA GLU A 142 -8.52 -3.31 -14.76
C GLU A 142 -9.79 -3.84 -14.08
N MET A 143 -9.80 -3.84 -12.74
CA MET A 143 -10.97 -4.23 -11.95
C MET A 143 -12.13 -3.24 -12.11
N ALA A 144 -11.83 -1.94 -12.16
CA ALA A 144 -12.84 -0.92 -12.38
C ALA A 144 -13.49 -1.06 -13.76
N LEU A 145 -12.69 -1.22 -14.84
CA LEU A 145 -13.21 -1.31 -16.21
C LEU A 145 -13.96 -2.62 -16.50
N ASN A 146 -13.71 -3.69 -15.73
CA ASN A 146 -14.33 -4.99 -15.94
C ASN A 146 -14.99 -5.54 -14.65
N PRO A 147 -16.02 -4.87 -14.11
CA PRO A 147 -16.61 -5.24 -12.83
C PRO A 147 -17.34 -6.61 -12.86
N GLU A 148 -17.81 -7.02 -14.03
CA GLU A 148 -18.46 -8.32 -14.27
C GLU A 148 -17.45 -9.49 -14.31
N MET A 149 -16.17 -9.20 -14.59
CA MET A 149 -15.11 -10.20 -14.41
C MET A 149 -14.79 -10.29 -12.93
N LYS A 150 -15.45 -11.23 -12.24
CA LYS A 150 -15.04 -11.74 -10.92
C LYS A 150 -13.71 -12.52 -11.05
N ASN A 151 -12.66 -11.88 -11.56
CA ASN A 151 -11.34 -12.47 -11.70
C ASN A 151 -10.73 -12.61 -10.30
N SER A 152 -10.86 -13.81 -9.72
CA SER A 152 -10.21 -14.21 -8.47
C SER A 152 -8.73 -13.85 -8.45
N ARG A 153 -8.06 -13.90 -9.61
CA ARG A 153 -6.67 -13.48 -9.79
C ARG A 153 -6.41 -12.01 -9.44
N LEU A 154 -7.14 -11.06 -10.02
CA LEU A 154 -6.90 -9.62 -9.79
C LEU A 154 -7.19 -9.24 -8.34
N ARG A 155 -8.22 -9.85 -7.75
CA ARG A 155 -8.50 -9.71 -6.32
C ARG A 155 -7.36 -10.24 -5.46
N GLN A 156 -6.85 -11.45 -5.75
CA GLN A 156 -5.69 -12.03 -5.05
C GLN A 156 -4.44 -11.17 -5.19
N LEU A 157 -4.20 -10.59 -6.38
CA LEU A 157 -3.09 -9.67 -6.61
C LEU A 157 -3.25 -8.38 -5.81
N SER A 158 -4.45 -7.81 -5.77
CA SER A 158 -4.76 -6.61 -4.96
C SER A 158 -4.53 -6.88 -3.48
N GLU A 159 -5.07 -7.98 -2.95
CA GLU A 159 -4.88 -8.39 -1.54
C GLU A 159 -3.39 -8.64 -1.22
N ALA A 160 -2.66 -9.33 -2.10
CA ALA A 160 -1.23 -9.54 -1.96
C ALA A 160 -0.45 -8.21 -1.97
N MET A 161 -0.82 -7.27 -2.83
CA MET A 161 -0.17 -5.96 -2.94
C MET A 161 -0.34 -5.12 -1.67
N ILE A 162 -1.55 -5.09 -1.11
CA ILE A 162 -1.81 -4.42 0.18
C ILE A 162 -1.00 -5.07 1.30
N ASN A 163 -0.90 -6.40 1.33
CA ASN A 163 -0.06 -7.10 2.30
C ASN A 163 1.44 -6.77 2.11
N VAL A 164 1.93 -6.64 0.87
CA VAL A 164 3.31 -6.20 0.61
C VAL A 164 3.55 -4.80 1.19
N PHE A 165 2.69 -3.83 0.90
CA PHE A 165 2.84 -2.49 1.46
C PHE A 165 2.70 -2.46 2.98
N ALA A 166 1.81 -3.27 3.56
CA ALA A 166 1.68 -3.38 5.01
C ALA A 166 2.96 -3.93 5.66
N ASN A 167 3.58 -4.96 5.06
CA ASN A 167 4.87 -5.49 5.54
C ASN A 167 5.99 -4.46 5.42
N ILE A 168 6.09 -3.75 4.30
CA ILE A 168 7.09 -2.66 4.13
C ILE A 168 6.85 -1.58 5.20
N SER A 169 5.61 -1.15 5.40
CA SER A 169 5.23 -0.13 6.40
C SER A 169 5.54 -0.56 7.83
N THR A 170 5.39 -1.86 8.13
CA THR A 170 5.68 -2.45 9.44
C THR A 170 7.17 -2.52 9.72
N PHE A 171 7.97 -2.88 8.72
CA PHE A 171 9.37 -3.31 8.95
C PHE A 171 10.44 -2.38 8.39
N VAL A 172 10.11 -1.39 7.55
CA VAL A 172 11.10 -0.41 7.05
C VAL A 172 11.80 0.27 8.23
N GLN A 173 13.13 0.36 8.18
CA GLN A 173 13.95 0.89 9.28
C GLN A 173 14.50 2.28 8.99
N GLY A 174 14.55 3.11 10.03
CA GLY A 174 15.08 4.48 9.98
C GLY A 174 14.02 5.51 9.57
N GLN A 175 13.94 6.60 10.35
CA GLN A 175 12.99 7.69 10.10
C GLN A 175 13.03 8.25 8.67
N PRO A 176 14.20 8.53 8.06
CA PRO A 176 14.24 9.09 6.70
C PRO A 176 13.54 8.19 5.67
N LYS A 177 13.72 6.86 5.80
CA LYS A 177 13.06 5.88 4.92
C LYS A 177 11.56 5.78 5.20
N MET A 178 11.15 5.88 6.46
CA MET A 178 9.73 5.94 6.84
C MET A 178 9.03 7.17 6.26
N TYR A 179 9.63 8.36 6.37
CA TYR A 179 9.08 9.58 5.75
C TYR A 179 9.07 9.51 4.23
N LYS A 180 10.11 8.94 3.60
CA LYS A 180 10.14 8.68 2.15
C LYS A 180 8.99 7.75 1.72
N LEU A 181 8.74 6.69 2.48
CA LEU A 181 7.62 5.79 2.25
C LEU A 181 6.27 6.48 2.46
N LEU A 182 6.13 7.28 3.52
CA LEU A 182 4.91 8.05 3.81
C LEU A 182 4.56 8.99 2.65
N HIS A 183 5.54 9.74 2.15
CA HIS A 183 5.36 10.59 0.97
C HIS A 183 4.86 9.78 -0.23
N ARG A 184 5.49 8.64 -0.54
CA ARG A 184 5.09 7.78 -1.66
C ARG A 184 3.68 7.22 -1.49
N LEU A 185 3.30 6.76 -0.29
CA LEU A 185 1.97 6.22 -0.01
C LEU A 185 0.88 7.30 -0.11
N LEU A 186 1.12 8.50 0.43
CA LEU A 186 0.19 9.62 0.33
C LEU A 186 0.07 10.14 -1.11
N GLU A 187 1.17 10.21 -1.85
CA GLU A 187 1.16 10.56 -3.28
C GLU A 187 0.34 9.56 -4.07
N HIS A 188 0.59 8.27 -3.86
CA HIS A 188 -0.19 7.21 -4.48
C HIS A 188 -1.68 7.34 -4.13
N TYR A 189 -2.01 7.60 -2.87
CA TYR A 189 -3.40 7.79 -2.44
C TYR A 189 -4.07 8.96 -3.18
N VAL A 190 -3.41 10.11 -3.25
CA VAL A 190 -4.01 11.35 -3.79
C VAL A 190 -4.10 11.35 -5.32
N HIS A 191 -3.21 10.64 -6.02
CA HIS A 191 -3.13 10.68 -7.49
C HIS A 191 -3.87 9.52 -8.19
N VAL A 192 -4.31 8.49 -7.47
CA VAL A 192 -5.03 7.34 -8.06
C VAL A 192 -6.36 7.74 -8.73
N ASP A 193 -7.01 8.81 -8.27
CA ASP A 193 -8.26 9.32 -8.88
C ASP A 193 -8.06 9.95 -10.28
N MET A 194 -6.83 10.29 -10.66
CA MET A 194 -6.54 11.02 -11.90
C MET A 194 -6.41 10.13 -13.15
N GLU A 195 -6.24 8.81 -13.00
CA GLU A 195 -5.88 7.92 -14.11
C GLU A 195 -7.03 7.07 -14.69
N LEU A 196 -8.26 7.25 -14.17
CA LEU A 196 -9.47 6.59 -14.69
C LEU A 196 -10.16 7.51 -15.71
N ASP A 197 -10.01 7.19 -17.00
CA ASP A 197 -10.44 7.98 -18.15
C ASP A 197 -11.99 8.09 -18.30
N GLN A 198 -12.47 9.28 -17.93
CA GLN A 198 -13.47 10.22 -18.46
C GLN A 198 -14.93 9.88 -18.88
N ASP A 199 -15.36 8.69 -19.33
CA ASP A 199 -16.73 8.59 -19.91
C ASP A 199 -17.73 7.66 -19.18
N SER A 200 -17.29 6.94 -18.15
CA SER A 200 -18.14 5.96 -17.47
C SER A 200 -18.82 6.53 -16.23
N LYS A 201 -20.12 6.83 -16.33
CA LYS A 201 -20.99 7.22 -15.20
C LYS A 201 -21.37 6.05 -14.28
N SER A 202 -20.68 4.90 -14.36
CA SER A 202 -21.12 3.73 -13.61
C SER A 202 -20.75 3.88 -12.12
N THR A 203 -21.75 3.78 -11.26
CA THR A 203 -21.58 3.80 -9.80
C THR A 203 -20.64 2.68 -9.34
N SER A 204 -20.61 1.54 -10.04
CA SER A 204 -19.73 0.41 -9.71
C SER A 204 -18.24 0.71 -9.89
N ILE A 205 -17.86 1.46 -10.93
CA ILE A 205 -16.47 1.88 -11.19
C ILE A 205 -15.95 2.77 -10.06
N LEU A 206 -16.78 3.72 -9.63
CA LEU A 206 -16.45 4.66 -8.57
C LEU A 206 -16.30 3.95 -7.22
N THR A 207 -17.19 3.00 -6.91
CA THR A 207 -17.09 2.19 -5.70
C THR A 207 -15.83 1.32 -5.70
N ILE A 208 -15.43 0.75 -6.83
CA ILE A 208 -14.19 -0.04 -6.94
C ILE A 208 -12.95 0.85 -6.75
N ALA A 209 -12.93 2.02 -7.37
CA ALA A 209 -11.84 2.99 -7.22
C ALA A 209 -11.71 3.46 -5.76
N ALA A 210 -12.83 3.85 -5.14
CA ALA A 210 -12.90 4.21 -3.73
C ALA A 210 -12.49 3.05 -2.82
N HIS A 211 -12.93 1.82 -3.09
CA HIS A 211 -12.48 0.65 -2.34
C HIS A 211 -10.96 0.48 -2.45
N GLY A 212 -10.40 0.58 -3.67
CA GLY A 212 -8.96 0.51 -3.91
C GLY A 212 -8.19 1.55 -3.10
N LEU A 213 -8.64 2.82 -3.11
CA LEU A 213 -8.08 3.88 -2.28
C LEU A 213 -8.14 3.56 -0.78
N GLY A 214 -9.31 3.18 -0.29
CA GLY A 214 -9.53 2.88 1.12
C GLY A 214 -8.60 1.78 1.66
N GLN A 215 -8.22 0.81 0.83
CA GLN A 215 -7.26 -0.24 1.22
C GLN A 215 -5.86 0.27 1.60
N LEU A 216 -5.47 1.49 1.19
CA LEU A 216 -4.22 2.12 1.63
C LEU A 216 -4.33 2.77 3.01
N ILE A 217 -5.52 3.07 3.51
CA ILE A 217 -5.70 3.73 4.81
C ILE A 217 -5.07 2.90 5.94
N PRO A 218 -5.34 1.58 6.07
CA PRO A 218 -4.68 0.77 7.11
C PRO A 218 -3.16 0.70 6.95
N VAL A 219 -2.65 0.71 5.71
CA VAL A 219 -1.21 0.68 5.42
C VAL A 219 -0.53 1.97 5.91
N ILE A 220 -1.12 3.13 5.60
CA ILE A 220 -0.62 4.43 6.04
C ILE A 220 -0.67 4.51 7.57
N ALA A 221 -1.76 4.03 8.18
CA ALA A 221 -1.90 3.97 9.65
C ALA A 221 -0.78 3.14 10.31
N ILE A 222 -0.47 1.95 9.77
CA ILE A 222 0.64 1.10 10.26
C ILE A 222 1.96 1.87 10.26
N LEU A 223 2.24 2.63 9.19
CA LEU A 223 3.47 3.42 9.11
C LEU A 223 3.47 4.58 10.10
N LEU A 224 2.39 5.37 10.15
CA LEU A 224 2.28 6.56 11.01
C LEU A 224 2.32 6.22 12.50
N LYS A 225 1.81 5.06 12.92
CA LYS A 225 1.95 4.55 14.30
C LYS A 225 3.40 4.52 14.78
N ARG A 226 4.35 4.34 13.85
CA ARG A 226 5.80 4.24 14.13
C ARG A 226 6.51 5.60 14.13
N LEU A 227 5.83 6.67 13.72
CA LEU A 227 6.35 8.03 13.69
C LEU A 227 5.85 8.85 14.89
N SER A 228 6.58 9.90 15.25
CA SER A 228 6.07 10.94 16.15
C SER A 228 4.99 11.76 15.46
N PRO A 229 4.07 12.40 16.21
CA PRO A 229 3.13 13.36 15.63
C PRO A 229 3.85 14.39 14.77
N ILE A 230 3.31 14.67 13.58
CA ILE A 230 3.94 15.53 12.58
C ILE A 230 3.54 16.97 12.87
N GLN A 231 4.44 17.74 13.49
CA GLN A 231 4.14 19.13 13.87
C GLN A 231 4.55 20.14 12.79
N ASN A 232 5.71 19.95 12.16
CA ASN A 232 6.28 20.89 11.20
C ASN A 232 6.53 20.19 9.85
N PRO A 233 5.48 19.80 9.11
CA PRO A 233 5.64 19.22 7.79
C PRO A 233 6.23 20.24 6.82
N ASN A 234 7.02 19.79 5.84
CA ASN A 234 7.34 20.63 4.69
C ASN A 234 6.08 20.90 3.84
N GLN A 235 6.13 21.90 2.97
CA GLN A 235 4.98 22.31 2.14
C GLN A 235 4.38 21.16 1.32
N ARG A 236 5.21 20.26 0.78
CA ARG A 236 4.75 19.10 0.00
C ARG A 236 3.97 18.12 0.87
N LEU A 237 4.48 17.79 2.05
CA LEU A 237 3.82 16.87 2.98
C LEU A 237 2.51 17.45 3.52
N GLN A 238 2.50 18.74 3.85
CA GLN A 238 1.30 19.46 4.28
C GLN A 238 0.21 19.42 3.19
N LYS A 239 0.58 19.68 1.93
CA LYS A 239 -0.33 19.56 0.79
C LYS A 239 -0.89 18.14 0.67
N LEU A 240 -0.05 17.12 0.76
CA LEU A 240 -0.47 15.72 0.67
C LEU A 240 -1.46 15.31 1.76
N PHE A 241 -1.23 15.72 3.01
CA PHE A 241 -2.16 15.46 4.10
C PHE A 241 -3.49 16.18 3.89
N ARG A 242 -3.48 17.43 3.42
CA ARG A 242 -4.71 18.14 3.09
C ARG A 242 -5.50 17.44 2.00
N GLU A 243 -4.87 17.06 0.89
CA GLU A 243 -5.54 16.31 -0.18
C GLU A 243 -6.06 14.96 0.32
N PHE A 244 -5.30 14.26 1.15
CA PHE A 244 -5.72 13.01 1.78
C PHE A 244 -6.99 13.20 2.62
N TRP A 245 -7.01 14.18 3.53
CA TRP A 245 -8.13 14.45 4.42
C TRP A 245 -9.38 14.95 3.67
N LEU A 246 -9.19 15.74 2.61
CA LEU A 246 -10.29 16.11 1.72
C LEU A 246 -10.84 14.89 0.99
N SER A 247 -9.98 14.03 0.43
CA SER A 247 -10.37 12.82 -0.28
C SER A 247 -11.15 11.85 0.61
N VAL A 248 -10.66 11.55 1.82
CA VAL A 248 -11.35 10.61 2.74
C VAL A 248 -12.69 11.15 3.22
N THR A 249 -12.83 12.48 3.30
CA THR A 249 -14.10 13.16 3.64
C THR A 249 -15.09 13.03 2.50
N VAL A 250 -14.66 13.30 1.26
CA VAL A 250 -15.47 13.16 0.05
C VAL A 250 -15.93 11.73 -0.15
N MET A 251 -15.05 10.75 0.08
CA MET A 251 -15.38 9.32 -0.07
C MET A 251 -16.22 8.77 1.10
N GLY A 252 -16.37 9.53 2.19
CA GLY A 252 -17.15 9.11 3.36
C GLY A 252 -16.48 8.04 4.21
N PHE A 253 -15.15 7.87 4.13
CA PHE A 253 -14.41 6.88 4.92
C PHE A 253 -14.35 7.22 6.42
N ALA A 254 -14.52 8.50 6.77
CA ALA A 254 -14.48 8.99 8.15
C ALA A 254 -15.81 8.88 8.90
N ASP A 255 -16.82 8.20 8.35
CA ASP A 255 -18.10 7.95 9.02
C ASP A 255 -18.01 6.68 9.89
N PRO A 256 -18.11 6.79 11.24
CA PRO A 256 -18.07 5.63 12.12
C PRO A 256 -19.22 4.65 11.90
N ASN A 257 -20.34 5.12 11.35
CA ASN A 257 -21.56 4.32 11.14
C ASN A 257 -21.72 3.88 9.68
N SER A 258 -20.66 3.97 8.87
CA SER A 258 -20.72 3.54 7.47
C SER A 258 -21.09 2.06 7.37
N THR A 259 -22.14 1.77 6.60
CA THR A 259 -22.51 0.39 6.22
C THR A 259 -21.90 -0.03 4.88
N ILE A 260 -21.23 0.90 4.20
CA ILE A 260 -20.65 0.71 2.87
C ILE A 260 -19.17 0.31 2.99
N TRP A 261 -18.45 0.95 3.91
CA TRP A 261 -17.00 0.81 4.02
C TRP A 261 -16.59 -0.14 5.15
N PRO A 262 -15.50 -0.92 4.97
CA PRO A 262 -14.93 -1.71 6.04
C PRO A 262 -14.54 -0.85 7.26
N VAL A 263 -14.81 -1.36 8.47
CA VAL A 263 -14.54 -0.65 9.74
C VAL A 263 -13.05 -0.34 9.92
N GLU A 264 -12.17 -1.11 9.28
CA GLU A 264 -10.73 -0.91 9.29
C GLU A 264 -10.32 0.43 8.66
N TYR A 265 -11.12 0.97 7.74
CA TYR A 265 -10.84 2.27 7.12
C TYR A 265 -11.03 3.38 8.16
N TYR A 266 -12.17 3.40 8.83
CA TYR A 266 -12.44 4.34 9.91
C TYR A 266 -11.41 4.22 11.05
N ARG A 267 -11.13 2.99 11.52
CA ARG A 267 -10.11 2.75 12.56
C ARG A 267 -8.72 3.23 12.12
N GLY A 268 -8.36 3.01 10.87
CA GLY A 268 -7.10 3.49 10.31
C GLY A 268 -7.05 5.03 10.30
N LEU A 269 -8.14 5.71 9.97
CA LEU A 269 -8.21 7.18 10.01
C LEU A 269 -8.02 7.74 11.42
N CYS A 270 -8.57 7.12 12.46
CA CYS A 270 -8.31 7.54 13.85
C CYS A 270 -6.80 7.50 14.18
N GLU A 271 -6.10 6.46 13.76
CA GLU A 271 -4.66 6.33 13.99
C GLU A 271 -3.83 7.33 13.16
N ILE A 272 -4.31 7.66 11.96
CA ILE A 272 -3.71 8.68 11.11
C ILE A 272 -3.95 10.08 11.68
N ALA A 273 -5.12 10.34 12.28
CA ALA A 273 -5.48 11.64 12.87
C ALA A 273 -4.49 12.07 13.94
N ILE A 274 -4.19 11.18 14.90
CA ILE A 274 -3.24 11.41 16.01
C ILE A 274 -1.84 11.83 15.53
N LYS A 275 -1.49 11.50 14.28
CA LYS A 275 -0.16 11.74 13.70
C LYS A 275 -0.14 12.82 12.64
N SER A 276 -1.30 13.16 12.08
CA SER A 276 -1.42 14.11 10.97
C SER A 276 -1.12 15.53 11.44
N PRO A 277 -0.51 16.36 10.59
CA PRO A 277 -0.41 17.78 10.86
C PRO A 277 -1.78 18.44 10.72
N VAL A 278 -1.98 19.55 11.43
CA VAL A 278 -3.15 20.42 11.27
C VAL A 278 -3.25 20.87 9.81
N LEU A 279 -4.47 20.95 9.27
CA LEU A 279 -4.74 21.31 7.88
C LEU A 279 -4.63 22.82 7.63
N LEU A 280 -3.49 23.41 8.01
CA LEU A 280 -3.20 24.83 7.76
C LEU A 280 -3.05 25.10 6.26
N LEU A 281 -3.41 26.33 5.88
CA LEU A 281 -3.28 26.85 4.52
C LEU A 281 -2.05 27.76 4.48
N ASN A 282 -1.35 27.75 3.36
CA ASN A 282 -0.19 28.60 3.10
C ASN A 282 -0.59 29.87 2.34
N ASP A 283 -1.64 29.79 1.51
CA ASP A 283 -2.22 30.87 0.71
C ASP A 283 -3.70 31.09 1.08
N SER A 284 -4.39 31.90 0.25
CA SER A 284 -5.84 32.09 0.41
C SER A 284 -6.59 30.75 0.33
N LEU A 285 -7.52 30.52 1.26
CA LEU A 285 -8.40 29.36 1.31
C LEU A 285 -9.03 29.07 -0.05
N ARG A 286 -9.52 30.10 -0.74
CA ARG A 286 -10.18 29.96 -2.03
C ARG A 286 -9.24 29.40 -3.10
N ALA A 287 -8.02 29.92 -3.20
CA ALA A 287 -7.06 29.47 -4.20
C ALA A 287 -6.63 28.02 -3.95
N GLU A 288 -6.36 27.65 -2.69
CA GLU A 288 -5.94 26.29 -2.36
C GLU A 288 -7.04 25.25 -2.58
N LEU A 289 -8.28 25.57 -2.20
CA LEU A 289 -9.41 24.66 -2.44
C LEU A 289 -9.72 24.50 -3.94
N GLN A 290 -9.51 25.55 -4.74
CA GLN A 290 -9.69 25.47 -6.21
C GLN A 290 -8.64 24.60 -6.89
N GLN A 291 -7.46 24.44 -6.30
CA GLN A 291 -6.38 23.62 -6.84
C GLN A 291 -6.40 22.16 -6.35
N SER A 292 -7.30 21.83 -5.42
CA SER A 292 -7.39 20.48 -4.84
C SER A 292 -8.02 19.49 -5.82
N SER A 293 -7.33 18.37 -6.05
CA SER A 293 -7.83 17.30 -6.92
C SER A 293 -9.01 16.57 -6.28
N ALA A 294 -8.99 16.43 -4.95
CA ALA A 294 -10.08 15.82 -4.19
C ALA A 294 -11.42 16.56 -4.38
N LEU A 295 -11.37 17.87 -4.60
CA LEU A 295 -12.52 18.75 -4.81
C LEU A 295 -12.86 18.97 -6.28
N SER A 296 -12.42 18.08 -7.17
CA SER A 296 -12.77 18.14 -8.58
C SER A 296 -14.29 18.12 -8.79
N PRO A 297 -14.82 18.77 -9.85
CA PRO A 297 -16.27 18.79 -10.13
C PRO A 297 -16.90 17.39 -10.21
N ARG A 298 -16.13 16.39 -10.64
CA ARG A 298 -16.53 14.97 -10.67
C ARG A 298 -16.88 14.47 -9.27
N ASN A 299 -15.98 14.67 -8.32
CA ASN A 299 -16.16 14.21 -6.95
C ASN A 299 -17.29 14.97 -6.26
N LEU A 300 -17.40 16.28 -6.51
CA LEU A 300 -18.46 17.11 -5.95
C LEU A 300 -19.85 16.76 -6.51
N SER A 301 -19.95 16.25 -7.74
CA SER A 301 -21.23 15.90 -8.37
C SER A 301 -21.98 14.77 -7.66
N GLN A 302 -21.29 13.95 -6.87
CA GLN A 302 -21.84 12.82 -6.13
C GLN A 302 -22.22 13.17 -4.69
N ILE A 303 -21.86 14.37 -4.25
CA ILE A 303 -22.06 14.81 -2.88
C ILE A 303 -23.41 15.49 -2.75
N ASP A 304 -24.22 15.00 -1.80
CA ASP A 304 -25.36 15.75 -1.33
C ASP A 304 -24.89 16.87 -0.39
N VAL A 305 -24.83 18.09 -0.94
CA VAL A 305 -24.44 19.30 -0.22
C VAL A 305 -25.34 19.53 1.00
N THR A 306 -26.63 19.24 0.87
CA THR A 306 -27.58 19.45 1.95
C THR A 306 -27.32 18.47 3.10
N ASP A 307 -26.99 17.22 2.79
CA ASP A 307 -26.56 16.23 3.79
C ASP A 307 -25.29 16.66 4.51
N ILE A 308 -24.26 17.13 3.79
CA ILE A 308 -23.03 17.63 4.44
C ILE A 308 -23.33 18.80 5.37
N ARG A 309 -24.12 19.78 4.92
CA ARG A 309 -24.48 20.94 5.75
C ARG A 309 -25.26 20.54 6.99
N ASN A 310 -26.23 19.64 6.85
CA ASN A 310 -27.01 19.13 7.97
C ASN A 310 -26.12 18.39 8.97
N LYS A 311 -25.21 17.52 8.49
CA LYS A 311 -24.22 16.84 9.35
C LYS A 311 -23.32 17.84 10.08
N LEU A 312 -22.82 18.88 9.41
CA LEU A 312 -22.03 19.93 10.05
C LEU A 312 -22.83 20.67 11.12
N CYS A 313 -24.09 21.03 10.84
CA CYS A 313 -24.95 21.66 11.83
C CYS A 313 -25.13 20.77 13.06
N ILE A 314 -25.41 19.47 12.87
CA ILE A 314 -25.56 18.52 13.97
C ILE A 314 -24.28 18.38 14.80
N LEU A 315 -23.11 18.27 14.14
CA LEU A 315 -21.81 18.14 14.80
C LEU A 315 -21.37 19.40 15.55
N LEU A 316 -21.95 20.56 15.21
CA LEU A 316 -21.70 21.86 15.83
C LEU A 316 -22.92 22.36 16.63
N ASP A 317 -23.67 21.42 17.21
CA ASP A 317 -24.76 21.63 18.16
C ASP A 317 -25.95 22.47 17.66
N ASN A 318 -26.14 22.55 16.33
CA ASN A 318 -27.22 23.31 15.67
C ASN A 318 -27.33 24.76 16.15
N ASN A 319 -26.20 25.39 16.47
CA ASN A 319 -26.17 26.81 16.83
C ASN A 319 -26.66 27.66 15.65
N ALA A 320 -27.64 28.54 15.88
CA ALA A 320 -28.26 29.36 14.83
C ALA A 320 -27.25 30.23 14.05
N GLU A 321 -26.24 30.79 14.72
CA GLU A 321 -25.19 31.57 14.07
C GLU A 321 -24.31 30.68 13.19
N THR A 322 -23.86 29.55 13.73
CA THR A 322 -23.03 28.57 13.01
C THR A 322 -23.79 27.99 11.80
N THR A 323 -25.07 27.64 11.97
CA THR A 323 -25.93 27.16 10.89
C THR A 323 -26.10 28.22 9.79
N SER A 324 -26.28 29.49 10.15
CA SER A 324 -26.34 30.60 9.18
C SER A 324 -25.02 30.71 8.40
N LEU A 325 -23.87 30.58 9.05
CA LEU A 325 -22.56 30.59 8.39
C LEU A 325 -22.38 29.40 7.46
N ILE A 326 -22.69 28.18 7.90
CA ILE A 326 -22.59 26.95 7.09
C ILE A 326 -23.43 27.07 5.81
N ASN A 327 -24.64 27.62 5.91
CA ASN A 327 -25.53 27.80 4.75
C ASN A 327 -24.98 28.78 3.72
N ARG A 328 -24.11 29.71 4.13
CA ARG A 328 -23.42 30.68 3.25
C ARG A 328 -22.13 30.13 2.64
N MET A 329 -21.58 29.03 3.19
CA MET A 329 -20.34 28.42 2.71
C MET A 329 -20.57 27.70 1.38
N SER A 330 -19.56 27.73 0.50
CA SER A 330 -19.52 26.86 -0.67
C SER A 330 -19.42 25.38 -0.26
N VAL A 331 -19.73 24.48 -1.19
CA VAL A 331 -19.57 23.03 -0.97
C VAL A 331 -18.13 22.68 -0.58
N THR A 332 -17.15 23.25 -1.28
CA THR A 332 -15.73 23.03 -1.02
C THR A 332 -15.32 23.51 0.37
N GLN A 333 -15.87 24.65 0.83
CA GLN A 333 -15.65 25.14 2.18
C GLN A 333 -16.29 24.22 3.23
N CYS A 334 -17.50 23.70 2.97
CA CYS A 334 -18.16 22.73 3.86
C CYS A 334 -17.35 21.43 3.99
N ILE A 335 -16.83 20.91 2.87
CA ILE A 335 -15.99 19.70 2.87
C ILE A 335 -14.69 19.95 3.64
N TYR A 336 -14.04 21.09 3.41
CA TYR A 336 -12.84 21.45 4.15
C TYR A 336 -13.10 21.56 5.66
N LEU A 337 -14.20 22.22 6.06
CA LEU A 337 -14.58 22.31 7.48
C LEU A 337 -14.86 20.91 8.08
N MET A 338 -15.54 20.03 7.35
CA MET A 338 -15.76 18.65 7.77
C MET A 338 -14.43 17.90 7.90
N ALA A 339 -13.49 18.06 6.96
CA ALA A 339 -12.18 17.42 7.01
C ALA A 339 -11.37 17.89 8.23
N VAL A 340 -11.39 19.19 8.53
CA VAL A 340 -10.77 19.77 9.74
C VAL A 340 -11.44 19.18 10.99
N TYR A 341 -12.77 19.22 11.07
CA TYR A 341 -13.50 18.68 12.22
C TYR A 341 -13.16 17.21 12.45
N ARG A 342 -13.15 16.38 11.39
CA ARG A 342 -12.81 14.96 11.49
C ARG A 342 -11.38 14.76 11.95
N LEU A 343 -10.42 15.49 11.41
CA LEU A 343 -9.02 15.39 11.87
C LEU A 343 -8.89 15.72 13.36
N GLU A 344 -9.54 16.78 13.83
CA GLU A 344 -9.37 17.27 15.21
C GLU A 344 -10.23 16.51 16.25
N SER A 345 -11.23 15.75 15.80
CA SER A 345 -12.15 15.00 16.69
C SER A 345 -11.89 13.50 16.77
N LEU A 346 -11.17 12.93 15.78
CA LEU A 346 -10.78 11.52 15.75
C LEU A 346 -9.48 11.28 16.51
#